data_AF-A0A173USK8-F1
#
_entry.id   AF-A0A173USK8-F1
#
_cell.length_a   1.000
_cell.length_b   1.000
_cell.length_c   1.000
_cell.angle_alpha   90.00
_cell.angle_beta   90.00
_cell.angle_gamma   90.00
#
_symmetry.space_group_name_H-M   'P 1'
#
loop_
_entity.id
_entity.type
_entity.pdbx_description
1 polymer ?
#
loop_
_entity_poly.entity_id
_entity_poly.type
_entity_poly.pdbx_seq_one_letter_code
_entity_poly.pdbx_strand_id
1 'polypeptide(L)'
;MNLLPEGMRKCLPELCTLDFIREGKNIIMTGNPGTGKTHTAIGLGIKACEQGYRVLYTTIPYLVIELKESNSKQKLRTYQKRFEKYDLIIADELGYISFDREAADLLFTVLSLRASQKSTIITSNLTFERWDEIFGDAAITSAIVDRLTYKAYLIDMEGDSYRLRETLRNNGTDFETVVK
;
A
#
# COMPACT_ATOMS: atom_id res chain seq x y z
N MET A 1 8.03 12.63 -15.01
CA MET A 1 8.58 12.66 -13.64
C MET A 1 8.21 13.92 -12.84
N ASN A 2 8.00 15.09 -13.46
CA ASN A 2 7.72 16.34 -12.70
C ASN A 2 6.35 16.42 -12.00
N LEU A 3 5.45 15.46 -12.23
CA LEU A 3 4.09 15.45 -11.68
C LEU A 3 3.93 14.56 -10.45
N LEU A 4 4.95 13.78 -10.09
CA LEU A 4 4.93 13.01 -8.85
C LEU A 4 5.21 13.94 -7.66
N PRO A 5 4.56 13.73 -6.50
CA PRO A 5 4.90 14.42 -5.25
C PRO A 5 6.40 14.36 -4.92
N GLU A 6 6.89 15.37 -4.22
CA GLU A 6 8.31 15.50 -3.89
C GLU A 6 8.83 14.29 -3.09
N GLY A 7 8.03 13.77 -2.16
CA GLY A 7 8.36 12.58 -1.37
C GLY A 7 8.73 11.38 -2.24
N MET A 8 7.88 11.05 -3.23
CA MET A 8 8.19 9.97 -4.16
C MET A 8 9.35 10.28 -5.08
N ARG A 9 9.45 11.51 -5.60
CA ARG A 9 10.53 11.87 -6.54
C ARG A 9 11.92 11.65 -5.94
N LYS A 10 12.10 11.93 -4.65
CA LYS A 10 13.38 11.74 -3.95
C LYS A 10 13.75 10.27 -3.80
N CYS A 11 12.78 9.42 -3.46
CA CYS A 11 13.02 8.00 -3.19
C CYS A 11 13.03 7.14 -4.47
N LEU A 12 12.33 7.56 -5.54
CA LEU A 12 12.09 6.73 -6.73
C LEU A 12 13.36 6.12 -7.34
N PRO A 13 14.50 6.83 -7.49
CA PRO A 13 15.72 6.23 -8.03
C PRO A 13 16.21 5.03 -7.21
N GLU A 14 16.17 5.14 -5.88
CA GLU A 14 16.54 4.07 -4.96
C GLU A 14 15.53 2.93 -5.01
N LEU A 15 14.22 3.22 -4.98
CA LEU A 15 13.18 2.19 -5.07
C LEU A 15 13.27 1.39 -6.38
N CYS A 16 13.67 2.05 -7.46
CA CYS A 16 13.89 1.41 -8.75
C CYS A 16 15.05 0.40 -8.74
N THR A 17 15.96 0.40 -7.77
CA THR A 17 16.98 -0.66 -7.62
C THR A 17 16.37 -1.99 -7.19
N LEU A 18 15.18 -1.95 -6.57
CA LEU A 18 14.49 -3.06 -5.91
C LEU A 18 15.24 -3.66 -4.70
N ASP A 19 16.28 -3.00 -4.19
CA ASP A 19 17.02 -3.50 -3.01
C ASP A 19 16.13 -3.62 -1.76
N PHE A 20 15.10 -2.79 -1.67
CA PHE A 20 14.07 -2.90 -0.62
C PHE A 20 13.40 -4.28 -0.57
N ILE A 21 13.28 -5.00 -1.70
CA ILE A 21 12.72 -6.35 -1.76
C ILE A 21 13.68 -7.36 -1.12
N ARG A 22 14.98 -7.22 -1.39
CA ARG A 22 16.03 -8.09 -0.84
C ARG A 22 16.22 -7.87 0.65
N GLU A 23 16.10 -6.63 1.09
CA GLU A 23 16.25 -6.22 2.48
C GLU A 23 14.98 -6.43 3.33
N GLY A 24 13.86 -6.83 2.71
CA GLY A 24 12.59 -7.01 3.42
C GLY A 24 11.98 -5.71 3.94
N LYS A 25 12.31 -4.57 3.33
CA LYS A 25 11.80 -3.25 3.69
C LYS A 25 10.43 -3.01 3.07
N ASN A 26 9.48 -2.53 3.87
CA ASN A 26 8.17 -2.11 3.36
C ASN A 26 8.25 -0.73 2.69
N ILE A 27 7.26 -0.44 1.86
CA ILE A 27 7.02 0.91 1.34
C ILE A 27 5.60 1.28 1.71
N ILE A 28 5.40 2.40 2.39
CA ILE A 28 4.08 2.88 2.75
C ILE A 28 3.90 4.25 2.13
N MET A 29 2.90 4.37 1.26
CA MET A 29 2.54 5.60 0.57
C MET A 29 1.23 6.14 1.11
N THR A 30 1.27 7.33 1.71
CA THR A 30 0.10 8.01 2.29
C THR A 30 -0.13 9.35 1.60
N GLY A 31 -1.39 9.73 1.37
CA GLY A 31 -1.74 11.07 0.85
C GLY A 31 -3.05 11.06 0.08
N ASN A 32 -3.53 12.22 -0.36
CA ASN A 32 -4.81 12.38 -1.05
C ASN A 32 -4.95 11.57 -2.37
N PRO A 33 -6.17 11.29 -2.84
CA PRO A 33 -6.39 10.51 -4.06
C PRO A 33 -5.84 11.16 -5.33
N GLY A 34 -5.43 10.33 -6.30
CA GLY A 34 -5.03 10.80 -7.63
C GLY A 34 -3.57 11.23 -7.78
N THR A 35 -2.74 11.07 -6.75
CA THR A 35 -1.31 11.48 -6.76
C THR A 35 -0.32 10.42 -7.25
N GLY A 36 -0.81 9.26 -7.68
CA GLY A 36 0.02 8.23 -8.32
C GLY A 36 0.56 7.12 -7.40
N LYS A 37 -0.01 6.94 -6.20
CA LYS A 37 0.34 5.83 -5.27
C LYS A 37 0.24 4.45 -5.93
N THR A 38 -0.98 4.07 -6.34
CA THR A 38 -1.25 2.80 -7.03
C THR A 38 -0.42 2.66 -8.30
N HIS A 39 -0.31 3.73 -9.10
CA HIS A 39 0.47 3.71 -10.34
C HIS A 39 1.94 3.40 -10.08
N THR A 40 2.55 4.03 -9.06
CA THR A 40 3.94 3.80 -8.72
C THR A 40 4.16 2.41 -8.12
N ALA A 41 3.24 1.96 -7.25
CA ALA A 41 3.27 0.61 -6.70
C ALA A 41 3.27 -0.46 -7.81
N ILE A 42 2.34 -0.32 -8.77
CA ILE A 42 2.24 -1.23 -9.92
C ILE A 42 3.50 -1.15 -10.79
N GLY A 43 4.02 0.06 -11.07
CA GLY A 43 5.27 0.22 -11.83
C GLY A 43 6.47 -0.48 -11.19
N LEU A 44 6.63 -0.37 -9.87
CA LEU A 44 7.64 -1.12 -9.11
C LEU A 44 7.37 -2.63 -9.15
N GLY A 45 6.11 -3.05 -9.06
CA GLY A 45 5.70 -4.44 -9.16
C GLY A 45 6.03 -5.07 -10.53
N ILE A 46 5.74 -4.36 -11.62
CA ILE A 46 6.09 -4.80 -12.99
C ILE A 46 7.60 -4.95 -13.09
N LYS A 47 8.36 -3.95 -12.66
CA LYS A 47 9.83 -4.02 -12.67
C LYS A 47 10.36 -5.19 -11.85
N ALA A 48 9.74 -5.48 -10.70
CA ALA A 48 10.10 -6.62 -9.88
C ALA A 48 9.82 -7.95 -10.58
N CYS A 49 8.68 -8.09 -11.26
CA CYS A 49 8.39 -9.25 -12.10
C CYS A 49 9.42 -9.44 -13.22
N GLU A 50 9.83 -8.36 -13.88
CA GLU A 50 10.88 -8.39 -14.93
C GLU A 50 12.23 -8.88 -14.40
N GLN A 51 12.51 -8.68 -13.10
CA GLN A 51 13.71 -9.18 -12.40
C GLN A 51 13.50 -10.57 -11.77
N GLY A 52 12.37 -11.23 -12.05
CA GLY A 52 12.09 -12.60 -11.62
C GLY A 52 11.48 -12.72 -10.21
N TYR A 53 11.13 -11.62 -9.55
CA TYR A 53 10.45 -11.67 -8.25
C TYR A 53 8.99 -12.11 -8.41
N ARG A 54 8.50 -12.86 -7.43
CA ARG A 54 7.07 -13.20 -7.36
C ARG A 54 6.31 -12.07 -6.69
N VAL A 55 5.47 -11.40 -7.47
CA VAL A 55 4.67 -10.26 -7.01
C VAL A 55 3.20 -10.63 -6.95
N LEU A 56 2.53 -10.24 -5.86
CA LEU A 56 1.07 -10.26 -5.76
C LEU A 56 0.56 -8.82 -5.67
N TYR A 57 -0.46 -8.49 -6.47
CA TYR A 57 -1.25 -7.28 -6.30
C TYR A 57 -2.63 -7.64 -5.74
N THR A 58 -3.09 -6.91 -4.73
CA THR A 58 -4.44 -7.00 -4.17
C THR A 58 -4.86 -5.64 -3.63
N THR A 59 -6.17 -5.39 -3.56
CA THR A 59 -6.68 -4.32 -2.70
C THR A 59 -6.88 -4.86 -1.28
N ILE A 60 -6.77 -3.99 -0.28
CA ILE A 60 -7.02 -4.35 1.12
C ILE A 60 -8.46 -4.82 1.33
N PRO A 61 -9.51 -4.16 0.77
CA PRO A 61 -10.88 -4.67 0.84
C PRO A 61 -11.03 -6.11 0.33
N TYR A 62 -10.44 -6.40 -0.83
CA TYR A 62 -10.49 -7.74 -1.41
C TYR A 62 -9.74 -8.77 -0.55
N LEU A 63 -8.56 -8.40 -0.04
CA LEU A 63 -7.76 -9.23 0.85
C LEU A 63 -8.55 -9.61 2.11
N VAL A 64 -9.24 -8.65 2.73
CA VAL A 64 -10.06 -8.91 3.92
C VAL A 64 -11.19 -9.91 3.63
N ILE A 65 -11.86 -9.78 2.48
CA ILE A 65 -12.90 -10.72 2.06
C ILE A 65 -12.32 -12.13 1.89
N GLU A 66 -11.20 -12.27 1.15
CA GLU A 66 -10.54 -13.56 0.98
C GLU A 66 -10.13 -14.20 2.32
N LEU A 67 -9.64 -13.39 3.27
CA LEU A 67 -9.21 -13.87 4.58
C LEU A 67 -10.40 -14.37 5.41
N LYS A 68 -11.53 -13.66 5.39
CA LYS A 68 -12.76 -14.08 6.06
C LYS A 68 -13.32 -15.38 5.50
N GLU A 69 -13.40 -15.50 4.17
CA GLU A 69 -13.84 -16.73 3.52
C GLU A 69 -12.90 -17.92 3.79
N SER A 70 -11.63 -17.62 4.05
CA SER A 70 -10.59 -18.57 4.42
C SER A 70 -10.50 -18.84 5.93
N ASN A 71 -11.37 -18.28 6.78
CA ASN A 71 -11.22 -18.30 8.24
C ASN A 71 -11.56 -19.66 8.93
N SER A 72 -11.46 -20.78 8.22
CA SER A 72 -11.27 -22.08 8.87
C SER A 72 -9.78 -22.32 9.11
N LYS A 73 -9.39 -22.91 10.26
CA LYS A 73 -7.98 -23.08 10.65
C LYS A 73 -7.08 -23.72 9.57
N GLN A 74 -7.62 -24.64 8.77
CA GLN A 74 -6.88 -25.27 7.67
C GLN A 74 -6.73 -24.36 6.44
N LYS A 75 -7.75 -23.57 6.09
CA LYS A 75 -7.73 -22.68 4.93
C LYS A 75 -6.83 -21.47 5.17
N LEU A 76 -6.89 -20.86 6.35
CA LEU A 76 -6.05 -19.70 6.69
C LEU A 76 -4.54 -20.05 6.63
N ARG A 77 -4.15 -21.19 7.18
CA ARG A 77 -2.75 -21.66 7.12
C ARG A 77 -2.28 -21.91 5.69
N THR A 78 -3.17 -22.40 4.83
CA THR A 78 -2.89 -22.61 3.40
C THR A 78 -2.73 -21.28 2.67
N TYR A 79 -3.59 -20.30 2.98
CA TYR A 79 -3.52 -18.94 2.45
C TYR A 79 -2.21 -18.25 2.87
N GLN A 80 -1.85 -18.32 4.16
CA GLN A 80 -0.60 -17.77 4.69
C GLN A 80 0.63 -18.35 3.97
N LYS A 81 0.69 -19.68 3.80
CA LYS A 81 1.76 -20.34 3.03
C LYS A 81 1.81 -19.91 1.57
N ARG A 82 0.68 -19.55 0.96
CA ARG A 82 0.64 -18.97 -0.39
C ARG A 82 1.22 -17.55 -0.35
N PHE A 83 0.83 -16.76 0.64
CA PHE A 83 1.31 -15.39 0.85
C PHE A 83 2.82 -15.30 1.07
N GLU A 84 3.40 -16.24 1.80
CA GLU A 84 4.86 -16.32 2.05
C GLU A 84 5.69 -16.55 0.77
N LYS A 85 5.09 -17.12 -0.28
CA LYS A 85 5.79 -17.39 -1.55
C LYS A 85 6.03 -16.14 -2.39
N TYR A 86 5.35 -15.04 -2.10
CA TYR A 86 5.52 -13.78 -2.82
C TYR A 86 6.63 -12.95 -2.17
N ASP A 87 7.61 -12.58 -2.99
CA ASP A 87 8.71 -11.72 -2.58
C ASP A 87 8.23 -10.30 -2.30
N LEU A 88 7.23 -9.85 -3.07
CA LEU A 88 6.59 -8.55 -2.92
C LEU A 88 5.07 -8.71 -2.93
N ILE A 89 4.40 -8.05 -1.99
CA ILE A 89 2.95 -7.86 -2.04
C ILE A 89 2.66 -6.37 -2.17
N ILE A 90 1.78 -6.02 -3.10
CA ILE A 90 1.19 -4.69 -3.21
C ILE A 90 -0.22 -4.79 -2.64
N ALA A 91 -0.44 -4.13 -1.52
CA ALA A 91 -1.71 -4.05 -0.81
C ALA A 91 -2.27 -2.62 -0.95
N ASP A 92 -3.10 -2.44 -1.97
CA ASP A 92 -3.61 -1.13 -2.38
C ASP A 92 -4.88 -0.73 -1.59
N GLU A 93 -5.16 0.57 -1.50
CA GLU A 93 -6.44 1.11 -1.00
C GLU A 93 -6.75 0.87 0.49
N LEU A 94 -5.74 0.92 1.36
CA LEU A 94 -6.00 1.00 2.80
C LEU A 94 -6.66 2.34 3.15
N GLY A 95 -7.80 2.33 3.84
CA GLY A 95 -8.46 3.56 4.28
C GLY A 95 -9.83 3.85 3.66
N TYR A 96 -10.30 3.03 2.72
CA TYR A 96 -11.60 3.24 2.06
C TYR A 96 -12.79 2.56 2.76
N ILE A 97 -12.54 1.54 3.57
CA ILE A 97 -13.58 0.86 4.36
C ILE A 97 -13.07 0.67 5.79
N SER A 98 -13.96 0.81 6.76
CA SER A 98 -13.69 0.40 8.14
C SER A 98 -13.81 -1.12 8.26
N PHE A 99 -12.99 -1.71 9.11
CA PHE A 99 -12.99 -3.14 9.38
C PHE A 99 -13.75 -3.44 10.67
N ASP A 100 -14.44 -4.58 10.70
CA ASP A 100 -14.78 -5.17 11.99
C ASP A 100 -13.54 -5.76 12.65
N ARG A 101 -13.65 -6.09 13.94
CA ARG A 101 -12.53 -6.59 14.74
C ARG A 101 -11.89 -7.85 14.13
N GLU A 102 -12.71 -8.75 13.59
CA GLU A 102 -12.21 -9.97 12.94
C GLU A 102 -11.37 -9.66 11.70
N ALA A 103 -11.84 -8.75 10.83
CA ALA A 103 -11.08 -8.30 9.68
C ALA A 103 -9.77 -7.61 10.09
N ALA A 104 -9.81 -6.76 11.11
CA ALA A 104 -8.63 -6.09 11.65
C ALA A 104 -7.60 -7.10 12.15
N ASP A 105 -8.00 -8.11 12.94
CA ASP A 105 -7.13 -9.16 13.48
C ASP A 105 -6.54 -10.05 12.36
N LEU A 106 -7.34 -10.38 11.35
CA LEU A 106 -6.88 -11.17 10.19
C LEU A 106 -5.85 -10.40 9.36
N LEU A 107 -6.14 -9.14 9.05
CA LEU A 107 -5.24 -8.27 8.29
C LEU A 107 -3.95 -8.01 9.08
N PHE A 108 -4.06 -7.74 10.39
CA PHE A 108 -2.94 -7.65 11.33
C PHE A 108 -2.03 -8.86 11.21
N THR A 109 -2.62 -10.06 11.31
CA THR A 109 -1.88 -11.32 11.32
C THR A 109 -1.08 -11.48 10.03
N VAL A 110 -1.70 -11.26 8.88
CA VAL A 110 -1.07 -11.48 7.57
C VAL A 110 0.04 -10.46 7.29
N LEU A 111 -0.21 -9.18 7.58
CA LEU A 111 0.76 -8.12 7.35
C LEU A 111 1.94 -8.20 8.34
N SER A 112 1.66 -8.50 9.61
CA SER A 112 2.68 -8.65 10.65
C SER A 112 3.61 -9.83 10.42
N LEU A 113 3.10 -10.95 9.90
CA LEU A 113 3.93 -12.12 9.58
C LEU A 113 4.97 -11.82 8.50
N ARG A 114 4.64 -10.92 7.56
CA ARG A 114 5.54 -10.52 6.49
C ARG A 114 6.52 -9.43 6.91
N ALA A 115 6.12 -8.55 7.83
CA ALA A 115 6.99 -7.50 8.34
C ALA A 115 8.33 -8.09 8.82
N SER A 116 9.44 -7.51 8.35
CA SER A 116 10.82 -7.97 8.59
C SER A 116 11.25 -9.28 7.91
N GLN A 117 10.40 -9.93 7.12
CA GLN A 117 10.76 -11.13 6.34
C GLN A 117 10.68 -10.91 4.82
N LYS A 118 9.62 -10.23 4.36
CA LYS A 118 9.34 -9.97 2.94
C LYS A 118 8.71 -8.61 2.78
N SER A 119 8.91 -7.98 1.63
CA SER A 119 8.49 -6.61 1.42
C SER A 119 7.01 -6.51 1.07
N THR A 120 6.39 -5.44 1.56
CA THR A 120 5.02 -5.08 1.26
C THR A 120 4.97 -3.60 0.87
N ILE A 121 4.33 -3.30 -0.26
CA ILE A 121 3.94 -1.94 -0.64
C ILE A 121 2.50 -1.74 -0.17
N ILE A 122 2.25 -0.69 0.60
CA ILE A 122 0.92 -0.31 1.06
C ILE A 122 0.60 1.08 0.53
N THR A 123 -0.60 1.26 0.01
CA THR A 123 -1.11 2.59 -0.34
C THR A 123 -2.30 2.95 0.54
N SER A 124 -2.33 4.20 0.99
CA SER A 124 -3.44 4.72 1.77
C SER A 124 -3.78 6.15 1.40
N ASN A 125 -5.06 6.48 1.45
CA ASN A 125 -5.56 7.85 1.39
C ASN A 125 -5.60 8.52 2.78
N LEU A 126 -5.25 7.79 3.84
CA LEU A 126 -5.22 8.26 5.21
C LEU A 126 -3.78 8.39 5.71
N THR A 127 -3.55 9.37 6.58
CA THR A 127 -2.31 9.45 7.36
C THR A 127 -2.34 8.40 8.48
N PHE A 128 -1.19 8.07 9.05
CA PHE A 128 -1.09 7.05 10.11
C PHE A 128 -1.93 7.37 11.33
N GLU A 129 -2.10 8.66 11.67
CA GLU A 129 -2.90 9.08 12.83
C GLU A 129 -4.39 8.71 12.68
N ARG A 130 -4.85 8.47 11.44
CA ARG A 130 -6.25 8.17 11.10
C ARG A 130 -6.51 6.68 10.86
N TRP A 131 -5.52 5.82 11.10
CA TRP A 131 -5.71 4.38 10.90
C TRP A 131 -6.56 3.75 12.01
N ASP A 132 -6.74 4.42 13.14
CA ASP A 132 -7.69 4.06 14.18
C ASP A 132 -9.14 4.05 13.65
N GLU A 133 -9.48 4.94 12.72
CA GLU A 133 -10.78 4.94 11.99
C GLU A 133 -11.03 3.62 11.23
N ILE A 134 -9.96 2.92 10.86
CA ILE A 134 -9.99 1.72 10.03
C ILE A 134 -9.94 0.45 10.86
N PHE A 135 -9.06 0.39 11.86
CA PHE A 135 -8.87 -0.80 12.69
C PHE A 135 -9.77 -0.81 13.94
N GLY A 136 -10.37 0.33 14.32
CA GLY A 136 -11.35 0.42 15.41
C GLY A 136 -10.79 0.23 16.82
N ASP A 137 -9.49 -0.03 16.97
CA ASP A 137 -8.81 -0.20 18.26
C ASP A 137 -7.41 0.44 18.20
N ALA A 138 -7.14 1.36 19.13
CA ALA A 138 -5.88 2.11 19.16
C ALA A 138 -4.66 1.23 19.47
N ALA A 139 -4.82 0.18 20.27
CA ALA A 139 -3.73 -0.74 20.59
C ALA A 139 -3.37 -1.61 19.38
N ILE A 140 -4.37 -2.15 18.66
CA ILE A 140 -4.15 -2.88 17.40
C ILE A 140 -3.51 -1.95 16.36
N THR A 141 -4.04 -0.74 16.20
CA THR A 141 -3.50 0.25 15.25
C THR A 141 -2.03 0.56 15.53
N SER A 142 -1.69 0.90 16.77
CA SER A 142 -0.31 1.17 17.18
C SER A 142 0.61 -0.03 16.91
N ALA A 143 0.15 -1.23 17.22
CA ALA A 143 0.88 -2.47 16.99
C ALA A 143 1.11 -2.77 15.50
N ILE A 144 0.18 -2.41 14.60
CA ILE A 144 0.34 -2.53 13.15
C ILE A 144 1.32 -1.51 12.62
N VAL A 145 1.15 -0.24 13.01
CA VAL A 145 2.01 0.85 12.56
C VAL A 145 3.45 0.57 12.94
N ASP A 146 3.72 0.18 14.19
CA ASP A 146 5.06 -0.19 14.65
C ASP A 146 5.71 -1.27 13.77
N ARG A 147 5.00 -2.38 13.53
CA ARG A 147 5.52 -3.49 12.72
C ARG A 147 5.72 -3.13 11.25
N LEU A 148 4.78 -2.40 10.66
CA LEU A 148 4.82 -2.06 9.23
C LEU A 148 5.85 -0.98 8.92
N THR A 149 6.06 -0.04 9.85
CA THR A 149 6.99 1.08 9.67
C THR A 149 8.43 0.72 10.05
N TYR A 150 8.66 -0.40 10.75
CA TYR A 150 10.01 -0.89 11.02
C TYR A 150 10.81 -1.09 9.73
N LYS A 151 11.89 -0.31 9.56
CA LYS A 151 12.76 -0.27 8.37
C LYS A 151 12.00 -0.02 7.06
N ALA A 152 10.91 0.75 7.08
CA ALA A 152 10.12 1.05 5.90
C ALA A 152 10.51 2.38 5.23
N TYR A 153 10.20 2.51 3.94
CA TYR A 153 10.11 3.79 3.26
C TYR A 153 8.73 4.39 3.52
N LEU A 154 8.66 5.51 4.24
CA LEU A 154 7.43 6.26 4.45
C LEU A 154 7.41 7.42 3.47
N ILE A 155 6.47 7.38 2.52
CA ILE A 155 6.44 8.31 1.39
C ILE A 155 5.15 9.11 1.44
N ASP A 156 5.31 10.40 1.71
CA ASP A 156 4.23 11.36 1.56
C ASP A 156 3.96 11.60 0.07
N MET A 157 2.70 11.38 -0.29
CA MET A 157 2.15 11.45 -1.63
C MET A 157 1.06 12.51 -1.72
N GLU A 158 1.06 13.51 -0.84
CA GLU A 158 0.18 14.67 -0.95
C GLU A 158 0.55 15.53 -2.16
N GLY A 159 -0.46 15.99 -2.91
CA GLY A 159 -0.28 16.85 -4.07
C GLY A 159 -1.50 16.89 -4.98
N ASP A 160 -1.33 17.50 -6.14
CA ASP A 160 -2.44 17.66 -7.07
C ASP A 160 -2.87 16.34 -7.73
N SER A 161 -4.18 16.12 -7.83
CA SER A 161 -4.74 14.95 -8.49
C SER A 161 -4.41 14.96 -9.98
N TYR A 162 -3.62 13.97 -10.40
CA TYR A 162 -3.30 13.73 -11.81
C TYR A 162 -4.57 13.45 -12.62
N ARG A 163 -5.51 12.68 -12.04
CA ARG A 163 -6.79 12.33 -12.71
C ARG A 163 -7.63 13.57 -13.02
N LEU A 164 -7.66 14.54 -12.08
CA LEU A 164 -8.38 15.80 -12.29
C LEU A 164 -7.67 16.66 -13.33
N ARG A 165 -6.34 16.80 -13.23
CA ARG A 165 -5.51 17.52 -14.22
C ARG A 165 -5.73 16.98 -15.64
N GLU A 166 -5.74 15.66 -15.80
CA GLU A 166 -5.95 15.03 -17.10
C GLU A 166 -7.37 15.28 -17.64
N THR A 167 -8.40 15.18 -16.80
CA THR A 167 -9.78 15.50 -17.17
C THR A 167 -9.93 16.96 -17.62
N LEU A 168 -9.38 17.91 -16.87
CA LEU A 168 -9.45 19.34 -17.22
C LEU A 168 -8.70 19.64 -18.52
N ARG A 169 -7.50 19.06 -18.70
CA ARG A 169 -6.73 19.18 -19.95
C ARG A 169 -7.53 18.66 -21.16
N ASN A 170 -8.20 17.52 -21.01
CA ASN A 170 -9.02 16.95 -22.10
C ASN A 170 -10.25 17.81 -22.42
N ASN A 171 -10.75 18.57 -21.44
CA ASN A 171 -11.88 19.49 -21.61
C ASN A 171 -11.46 20.92 -22.02
N GLY A 172 -10.16 21.17 -22.24
CA GLY A 172 -9.64 22.50 -22.60
C GLY A 172 -9.62 23.51 -21.45
N THR A 173 -9.78 23.06 -20.20
CA THR A 173 -9.78 23.90 -19.01
C THR A 173 -8.44 23.80 -18.29
N ASP A 174 -7.90 24.93 -17.83
CA ASP A 174 -6.66 24.94 -17.05
C ASP A 174 -6.91 24.57 -15.59
N PHE A 175 -6.09 23.68 -15.03
CA PHE A 175 -6.20 23.19 -13.66
C PHE A 175 -6.06 24.34 -12.64
N GLU A 176 -5.16 25.28 -12.89
CA GLU A 176 -4.96 26.44 -12.00
C GLU A 176 -6.17 27.38 -11.90
N THR A 177 -7.11 27.27 -12.85
CA THR A 177 -8.34 28.07 -12.86
C THR A 177 -9.44 27.46 -11.99
N VAL A 178 -9.39 26.15 -11.74
CA VAL A 178 -10.46 25.40 -11.05
C VAL A 178 -10.19 25.18 -9.56
N VAL A 179 -8.92 25.15 -9.15
CA VAL A 179 -8.51 24.79 -7.78
C VAL A 179 -8.17 26.02 -6.93
N LYS A 180 -8.46 27.24 -7.42
CA LYS A 180 -8.36 28.50 -6.65
C LYS A 180 -9.61 28.78 -5.82
#